data_AF-A0A8H3F112-F1
#
_entry.id   AF-A0A8H3F112-F1
#
_cell.length_a   1.000
_cell.length_b   1.000
_cell.length_c   1.000
_cell.angle_alpha   90.00
_cell.angle_beta   90.00
_cell.angle_gamma   90.00
#
_symmetry.space_group_name_H-M   'P 1'
#
loop_
_entity.id
_entity.type
_entity.pdbx_description
1 polymer ?
#
loop_
_entity_poly.entity_id
_entity_poly.type
_entity_poly.pdbx_seq_one_letter_code
_entity_poly.pdbx_strand_id
1 'polypeptide(L)'
;MASDLRKTRFVCVSDTHNACPADGAFKLPKGDVLIHAGDLTRQGTFAELRKTFDWIEQADYEVKIVVAGNHDITLDPTFYNEHGLRFHNQNPQEPQACIDLIKKYSSITYLNHESTHVYLKKEDGPRTTFKVFGSPYSPATGLWAFGYPSEHASLLWDQIHLDTDIVITHTPPKYHCDESRHNGSLGCRTLRETLWRVRPSLAICGHVHEGRGAERIMWDLDCLNVKFKESATGYWTDPGLGLGNRKQSHLDLSAKSPAPLNSTESWINAFDVTNLDGPTETPGNRLPIQKSTHSLAWTPATSRPGTSISGESSEGNQFLVLDKASLITAQTQEDRLDAMSSKTVMPEHSASQSRASFEETQSRALEKISQVPEARRRLPLYASLKNGNHSATRGQGGCPLSGRCDLEALAGRGGRKETCVINAAIMASSWPYKFQDNKKYNKPIIVDIDLPVW
;
A
#
# COMPACT_ATOMS: atom_id res chain seq x y z
N MET A 1 -8.17 30.73 -24.52
CA MET A 1 -7.22 31.23 -23.49
C MET A 1 -6.39 30.05 -23.06
N ALA A 2 -5.07 30.19 -22.91
CA ALA A 2 -4.33 29.18 -22.15
C ALA A 2 -4.82 29.25 -20.69
N SER A 3 -5.02 28.11 -20.04
CA SER A 3 -5.32 28.10 -18.61
C SER A 3 -4.08 28.52 -17.84
N ASP A 4 -4.18 29.60 -17.06
CA ASP A 4 -3.13 29.94 -16.09
C ASP A 4 -2.92 28.75 -15.16
N LEU A 5 -1.67 28.27 -15.07
CA LEU A 5 -1.28 27.21 -14.17
C LEU A 5 -0.53 27.77 -12.97
N ARG A 6 -0.73 27.19 -11.80
CA ARG A 6 0.03 27.51 -10.58
C ARG A 6 0.42 26.25 -9.83
N LYS A 7 1.55 26.36 -9.13
CA LYS A 7 2.14 25.27 -8.38
C LYS A 7 1.32 24.96 -7.14
N THR A 8 0.86 23.73 -7.05
CA THR A 8 0.12 23.17 -5.91
C THR A 8 0.94 22.04 -5.30
N ARG A 9 1.06 22.05 -3.98
CA ARG A 9 1.85 21.10 -3.20
C ARG A 9 0.95 20.06 -2.54
N PHE A 10 1.10 18.82 -2.96
CA PHE A 10 0.51 17.66 -2.33
C PHE A 10 1.47 17.07 -1.30
N VAL A 11 0.93 16.60 -0.18
CA VAL A 11 1.63 15.73 0.76
C VAL A 11 0.90 14.38 0.78
N CYS A 12 1.60 13.35 0.31
CA CYS A 12 1.06 12.02 0.12
C CYS A 12 1.53 11.10 1.25
N VAL A 13 0.58 10.43 1.88
CA VAL A 13 0.79 9.35 2.85
C VAL A 13 -0.13 8.18 2.51
N SER A 14 0.21 7.00 3.01
CA SER A 14 -0.62 5.81 3.00
C SER A 14 -0.11 4.84 4.05
N ASP A 15 -0.85 3.79 4.38
CA ASP A 15 -0.37 2.66 5.19
C ASP A 15 0.19 3.13 6.54
N THR A 16 -0.57 3.97 7.22
CA THR A 16 -0.18 4.50 8.54
C THR A 16 -0.44 3.49 9.65
N HIS A 17 -1.42 2.59 9.50
CA HIS A 17 -1.69 1.51 10.47
C HIS A 17 -1.80 2.02 11.93
N ASN A 18 -2.56 3.10 12.14
CA ASN A 18 -2.71 3.90 13.37
C ASN A 18 -1.50 4.73 13.85
N ALA A 19 -0.38 4.71 13.13
CA ALA A 19 0.70 5.64 13.40
C ALA A 19 0.24 7.06 13.06
N CYS A 20 0.52 8.02 13.94
CA CYS A 20 0.21 9.42 13.68
C CYS A 20 1.43 10.32 13.96
N PRO A 21 1.42 11.59 13.50
CA PRO A 21 2.52 12.52 13.74
C PRO A 21 2.78 12.78 15.24
N ALA A 22 1.74 12.74 16.07
CA ALA A 22 1.85 12.96 17.51
C ALA A 22 2.62 11.83 18.24
N ASP A 23 2.59 10.61 17.72
CA ASP A 23 3.39 9.48 18.24
C ASP A 23 4.88 9.58 17.81
N GLY A 24 5.27 10.63 17.07
CA GLY A 24 6.62 10.80 16.53
C GLY A 24 6.96 9.91 15.34
N ALA A 25 6.00 9.12 14.82
CA ALA A 25 6.22 8.17 13.74
C ALA A 25 6.69 8.83 12.43
N PHE A 26 6.08 9.96 12.06
CA PHE A 26 6.47 10.78 10.92
C PHE A 26 6.14 12.26 11.19
N LYS A 27 6.64 13.16 10.35
CA LYS A 27 6.32 14.60 10.42
C LYS A 27 5.62 15.02 9.14
N LEU A 28 4.52 15.76 9.28
CA LEU A 28 3.83 16.39 8.17
C LEU A 28 4.57 17.67 7.75
N PRO A 29 5.10 17.77 6.52
CA PRO A 29 5.63 19.01 5.97
C PRO A 29 4.51 19.99 5.60
N LYS A 30 4.85 21.24 5.27
CA LYS A 30 3.87 22.20 4.74
C LYS A 30 3.49 21.85 3.30
N GLY A 31 2.20 21.95 2.98
CA GLY A 31 1.63 21.82 1.63
C GLY A 31 0.20 22.36 1.59
N ASP A 32 -0.45 22.27 0.43
CA ASP A 32 -1.80 22.77 0.22
C ASP A 32 -2.85 21.66 0.42
N VAL A 33 -2.52 20.43 -0.02
CA VAL A 33 -3.41 19.26 0.01
C VAL A 33 -2.73 18.07 0.69
N LEU A 34 -3.42 17.45 1.64
CA LEU A 34 -3.03 16.15 2.22
C LEU A 34 -3.80 15.02 1.53
N ILE A 35 -3.11 13.96 1.12
CA ILE A 35 -3.71 12.74 0.56
C ILE A 35 -3.32 11.54 1.44
N HIS A 36 -4.32 10.76 1.85
CA HIS A 36 -4.13 9.46 2.50
C HIS A 36 -4.73 8.33 1.63
N ALA A 37 -3.89 7.45 1.10
CA ALA A 37 -4.26 6.42 0.10
C ALA A 37 -4.59 5.04 0.70
N GLY A 38 -5.19 5.00 1.89
CA GLY A 38 -5.68 3.78 2.53
C GLY A 38 -4.79 3.21 3.63
N ASP A 39 -5.32 2.22 4.33
CA ASP A 39 -4.75 1.62 5.55
C ASP A 39 -4.49 2.68 6.64
N LEU A 40 -5.57 3.38 6.96
CA LEU A 40 -5.68 4.40 8.00
C LEU A 40 -5.47 3.77 9.39
N THR A 41 -5.99 2.55 9.56
CA THR A 41 -6.03 1.78 10.80
C THR A 41 -5.37 0.41 10.64
N ARG A 42 -5.38 -0.43 11.68
CA ARG A 42 -4.96 -1.84 11.56
C ARG A 42 -6.13 -2.80 11.41
N GLN A 43 -7.27 -2.51 12.03
CA GLN A 43 -8.46 -3.37 12.02
C GLN A 43 -9.76 -2.55 12.01
N GLY A 44 -9.74 -1.27 11.63
CA GLY A 44 -10.95 -0.46 11.45
C GLY A 44 -11.79 -0.22 12.70
N THR A 45 -11.28 -0.40 13.93
CA THR A 45 -12.12 -0.12 15.12
C THR A 45 -12.54 1.35 15.17
N PHE A 46 -13.69 1.65 15.78
CA PHE A 46 -14.19 3.02 15.93
C PHE A 46 -13.16 3.93 16.61
N ALA A 47 -12.42 3.40 17.60
CA ALA A 47 -11.38 4.14 18.32
C ALA A 47 -10.14 4.40 17.45
N GLU A 48 -9.74 3.44 16.61
CA GLU A 48 -8.66 3.58 15.63
C GLU A 48 -9.02 4.61 14.55
N LEU A 49 -10.21 4.51 13.95
CA LEU A 49 -10.73 5.48 12.99
C LEU A 49 -10.81 6.89 13.59
N ARG A 50 -11.33 7.03 14.81
CA ARG A 50 -11.38 8.32 15.50
C ARG A 50 -9.97 8.90 15.67
N LYS A 51 -9.01 8.12 16.19
CA LYS A 51 -7.62 8.57 16.37
C LYS A 51 -7.02 9.05 15.04
N THR A 52 -7.25 8.33 13.95
CA THR A 52 -6.68 8.70 12.64
C THR A 52 -7.34 9.96 12.05
N PHE A 53 -8.67 10.05 12.07
CA PHE A 53 -9.35 11.25 11.56
C PHE A 53 -9.12 12.49 12.44
N ASP A 54 -9.00 12.34 13.77
CA ASP A 54 -8.66 13.41 14.71
C ASP A 54 -7.37 14.15 14.28
N TRP A 55 -6.30 13.44 13.88
CA TRP A 55 -5.04 14.09 13.48
C TRP A 55 -5.07 14.62 12.05
N ILE A 56 -5.82 13.98 11.14
CA ILE A 56 -5.97 14.45 9.74
C ILE A 56 -6.74 15.78 9.73
N GLU A 57 -7.79 15.92 10.55
CA GLU A 57 -8.58 17.15 10.68
C GLU A 57 -7.71 18.31 11.21
N GLN A 58 -6.92 18.05 12.26
CA GLN A 58 -5.98 18.99 12.88
C GLN A 58 -4.81 19.38 11.97
N ALA A 59 -4.58 18.67 10.87
CA ALA A 59 -3.47 18.95 9.98
C ALA A 59 -3.73 20.23 9.17
N ASP A 60 -2.74 21.14 9.17
CA ASP A 60 -2.79 22.45 8.53
C ASP A 60 -2.61 22.35 7.00
N TYR A 61 -3.66 21.87 6.34
CA TYR A 61 -3.86 21.80 4.89
C TYR A 61 -5.26 22.30 4.57
N GLU A 62 -5.39 22.93 3.40
CA GLU A 62 -6.68 23.48 2.94
C GLU A 62 -7.68 22.36 2.62
N VAL A 63 -7.21 21.29 1.96
CA VAL A 63 -8.02 20.11 1.63
C VAL A 63 -7.31 18.85 2.10
N LYS A 64 -8.06 17.94 2.72
CA LYS A 64 -7.60 16.59 3.03
C LYS A 64 -8.45 15.59 2.24
N ILE A 65 -7.82 14.69 1.50
CA ILE A 65 -8.49 13.64 0.71
C ILE A 65 -8.09 12.29 1.28
N VAL A 66 -9.07 11.46 1.60
CA VAL A 66 -8.85 10.17 2.26
C VAL A 66 -9.58 9.07 1.50
N VAL A 67 -8.87 7.99 1.26
CA VAL A 67 -9.40 6.71 0.76
C VAL A 67 -9.13 5.66 1.84
N ALA A 68 -10.00 4.66 1.98
CA ALA A 68 -9.79 3.53 2.90
C ALA A 68 -8.84 2.47 2.29
N GLY A 69 -8.28 1.58 3.12
CA GLY A 69 -7.55 0.40 2.65
C GLY A 69 -8.13 -0.90 3.19
N ASN A 70 -7.47 -2.01 2.88
CA ASN A 70 -7.99 -3.35 3.22
C ASN A 70 -7.99 -3.65 4.73
N HIS A 71 -7.27 -2.86 5.54
CA HIS A 71 -7.31 -2.92 7.01
C HIS A 71 -8.45 -2.13 7.66
N ASP A 72 -9.11 -1.22 6.93
CA ASP A 72 -10.15 -0.34 7.44
C ASP A 72 -11.53 -1.03 7.45
N ILE A 73 -11.59 -2.24 7.99
CA ILE A 73 -12.63 -3.24 7.71
C ILE A 73 -14.07 -2.85 8.09
N THR A 74 -14.29 -1.86 8.97
CA THR A 74 -15.65 -1.37 9.30
C THR A 74 -16.19 -0.38 8.27
N LEU A 75 -15.33 0.15 7.38
CA LEU A 75 -15.73 1.00 6.26
C LEU A 75 -16.22 0.20 5.04
N ASP A 76 -16.10 -1.13 5.08
CA ASP A 76 -16.78 -2.08 4.19
C ASP A 76 -17.84 -2.86 4.98
N PRO A 77 -19.09 -2.37 5.07
CA PRO A 77 -20.16 -3.06 5.80
C PRO A 77 -20.48 -4.46 5.27
N THR A 78 -20.19 -4.75 3.99
CA THR A 78 -20.40 -6.09 3.43
C THR A 78 -19.41 -7.06 4.05
N PHE A 79 -18.12 -6.76 3.90
CA PHE A 79 -17.05 -7.57 4.50
C PHE A 79 -17.22 -7.67 6.01
N TYR A 80 -17.57 -6.58 6.68
CA TYR A 80 -17.72 -6.58 8.13
C TYR A 80 -18.87 -7.49 8.61
N ASN A 81 -20.03 -7.46 7.94
CA ASN A 81 -21.16 -8.31 8.31
C ASN A 81 -20.86 -9.81 8.09
N GLU A 82 -20.06 -10.15 7.08
CA GLU A 82 -19.69 -11.55 6.78
C GLU A 82 -18.50 -12.05 7.61
N HIS A 83 -17.55 -11.17 7.95
CA HIS A 83 -16.22 -11.56 8.46
C HIS A 83 -15.74 -10.77 9.69
N GLY A 84 -16.39 -9.68 10.07
CA GLY A 84 -15.95 -8.78 11.15
C GLY A 84 -15.74 -9.46 12.50
N LEU A 85 -16.57 -10.46 12.85
CA LEU A 85 -16.39 -11.26 14.07
C LEU A 85 -15.10 -12.11 14.11
N ARG A 86 -14.41 -12.32 12.97
CA ARG A 86 -13.07 -12.93 12.97
C ARG A 86 -11.97 -11.99 13.47
N PHE A 87 -12.22 -10.68 13.41
CA PHE A 87 -11.31 -9.63 13.86
C PHE A 87 -11.73 -9.06 15.21
N HIS A 88 -13.03 -8.91 15.44
CA HIS A 88 -13.63 -8.22 16.59
C HIS A 88 -14.59 -9.11 17.40
N ASN A 89 -14.21 -10.36 17.66
CA ASN A 89 -15.02 -11.29 18.46
C ASN A 89 -15.33 -10.80 19.89
N GLN A 90 -14.39 -10.11 20.53
CA GLN A 90 -14.52 -9.61 21.91
C GLN A 90 -15.22 -8.25 22.01
N ASN A 91 -15.18 -7.45 20.94
CA ASN A 91 -15.76 -6.10 20.91
C ASN A 91 -16.31 -5.79 19.51
N PRO A 92 -17.46 -6.37 19.11
CA PRO A 92 -18.05 -6.11 17.81
C PRO A 92 -18.31 -4.62 17.61
N GLN A 93 -17.78 -4.07 16.51
CA GLN A 93 -18.03 -2.70 16.06
C GLN A 93 -19.30 -2.63 15.22
N GLU A 94 -19.91 -1.44 15.17
CA GLU A 94 -21.03 -1.11 14.27
C GLU A 94 -20.50 -0.35 13.02
N PRO A 95 -20.55 -0.93 11.81
CA PRO A 95 -20.07 -0.29 10.58
C PRO A 95 -20.71 1.08 10.31
N GLN A 96 -22.02 1.19 10.52
CA GLN A 96 -22.73 2.46 10.28
C GLN A 96 -22.23 3.56 11.23
N ALA A 97 -21.99 3.25 12.51
CA ALA A 97 -21.43 4.21 13.46
C ALA A 97 -20.00 4.64 13.08
N CYS A 98 -19.21 3.75 12.48
CA CYS A 98 -17.87 4.06 11.97
C CYS A 98 -17.94 4.99 10.73
N ILE A 99 -18.88 4.75 9.82
CA ILE A 99 -19.13 5.60 8.65
C ILE A 99 -19.67 6.98 9.08
N ASP A 100 -20.59 7.02 10.05
CA ASP A 100 -21.16 8.26 10.59
C ASP A 100 -20.13 9.06 11.42
N LEU A 101 -19.13 8.39 12.00
CA LEU A 101 -17.98 9.04 12.62
C LEU A 101 -17.15 9.78 11.58
N ILE A 102 -16.70 9.10 10.52
CA ILE A 102 -15.80 9.73 9.53
C ILE A 102 -16.49 10.86 8.74
N LYS A 103 -17.81 10.78 8.55
CA LYS A 103 -18.61 11.84 7.93
C LYS A 103 -18.78 13.12 8.77
N LYS A 104 -18.40 13.13 10.05
CA LYS A 104 -18.44 14.35 10.89
C LYS A 104 -17.29 15.31 10.62
N TYR A 105 -16.19 14.84 10.02
CA TYR A 105 -15.01 15.66 9.74
C TYR A 105 -15.18 16.41 8.42
N SER A 106 -15.82 17.59 8.48
CA SER A 106 -16.19 18.36 7.29
C SER A 106 -15.01 18.90 6.48
N SER A 107 -13.79 18.96 7.04
CA SER A 107 -12.58 19.33 6.28
C SER A 107 -11.93 18.15 5.53
N ILE A 108 -12.43 16.92 5.75
CA ILE A 108 -11.91 15.69 5.15
C ILE A 108 -12.87 15.19 4.07
N THR A 109 -12.39 15.16 2.83
CA THR A 109 -13.07 14.51 1.70
C THR A 109 -12.73 13.03 1.70
N TYR A 110 -13.61 12.20 2.27
CA TYR A 110 -13.55 10.74 2.12
C TYR A 110 -14.11 10.32 0.77
N LEU A 111 -13.39 9.49 0.00
CA LEU A 111 -13.80 8.98 -1.30
C LEU A 111 -13.90 7.45 -1.28
N ASN A 112 -15.08 6.90 -1.59
CA ASN A 112 -15.32 5.46 -1.64
C ASN A 112 -15.75 5.00 -3.04
N HIS A 113 -14.77 4.89 -3.95
CA HIS A 113 -14.97 4.54 -5.36
C HIS A 113 -15.81 5.58 -6.11
N GLU A 114 -15.42 6.85 -5.99
CA GLU A 114 -16.15 7.99 -6.54
C GLU A 114 -15.22 9.12 -7.03
N SER A 115 -15.77 10.09 -7.78
CA SER A 115 -15.05 11.27 -8.26
C SER A 115 -15.59 12.55 -7.64
N THR A 116 -14.72 13.54 -7.42
CA THR A 116 -15.13 14.91 -7.07
C THR A 116 -14.22 15.96 -7.72
N HIS A 117 -14.69 17.21 -7.75
CA HIS A 117 -13.89 18.38 -8.16
C HIS A 117 -13.44 19.13 -6.91
N VAL A 118 -12.13 19.33 -6.79
CA VAL A 118 -11.51 20.05 -5.68
C VAL A 118 -11.18 21.47 -6.13
N TYR A 119 -11.46 22.44 -5.26
CA TYR A 119 -11.14 23.85 -5.48
C TYR A 119 -10.38 24.36 -4.25
N LEU A 120 -9.14 24.76 -4.44
CA LEU A 120 -8.37 25.49 -3.44
C LEU A 120 -8.77 26.96 -3.55
N LYS A 121 -9.29 27.55 -2.48
CA LYS A 121 -9.94 28.88 -2.46
C LYS A 121 -9.21 29.89 -1.58
N LYS A 122 -8.26 29.46 -0.75
CA LYS A 122 -7.47 30.31 0.13
C LYS A 122 -6.80 31.44 -0.66
N GLU A 123 -6.95 32.69 -0.22
CA GLU A 123 -6.56 33.88 -0.99
C GLU A 123 -5.04 33.96 -1.26
N ASP A 124 -4.24 33.60 -0.26
CA ASP A 124 -2.78 33.48 -0.32
C ASP A 124 -2.30 32.09 -0.81
N GLY A 125 -3.24 31.18 -1.12
CA GLY A 125 -2.98 29.85 -1.65
C GLY A 125 -2.83 29.83 -3.18
N PRO A 126 -2.61 28.64 -3.77
CA PRO A 126 -2.41 28.49 -5.21
C PRO A 126 -3.66 28.88 -6.03
N ARG A 127 -4.86 28.74 -5.44
CA ARG A 127 -6.16 28.99 -6.08
C ARG A 127 -6.41 28.12 -7.34
N THR A 128 -6.08 26.84 -7.24
CA THR A 128 -6.19 25.86 -8.34
C THR A 128 -7.38 24.92 -8.19
N THR A 129 -7.80 24.32 -9.30
CA THR A 129 -8.83 23.27 -9.36
C THR A 129 -8.29 21.99 -10.02
N PHE A 130 -8.83 20.84 -9.62
CA PHE A 130 -8.53 19.54 -10.23
C PHE A 130 -9.67 18.54 -9.98
N LYS A 131 -9.82 17.56 -10.89
CA LYS A 131 -10.73 16.43 -10.70
C LYS A 131 -9.98 15.23 -10.12
N VAL A 132 -10.49 14.67 -9.03
CA VAL A 132 -9.92 13.50 -8.34
C VAL A 132 -10.89 12.33 -8.38
N PHE A 133 -10.37 11.12 -8.59
CA PHE A 133 -11.07 9.85 -8.35
C PHE A 133 -10.40 9.12 -7.19
N GLY A 134 -11.18 8.58 -6.25
CA GLY A 134 -10.66 7.87 -5.07
C GLY A 134 -11.33 6.50 -4.87
N SER A 135 -10.55 5.44 -4.64
CA SER A 135 -11.10 4.08 -4.47
C SER A 135 -10.29 3.16 -3.54
N PRO A 136 -10.92 2.51 -2.55
CA PRO A 136 -10.23 1.65 -1.57
C PRO A 136 -9.93 0.23 -2.08
N TYR A 137 -10.47 -0.13 -3.25
CA TYR A 137 -10.47 -1.49 -3.75
C TYR A 137 -9.06 -2.00 -4.11
N SER A 138 -8.74 -3.24 -3.70
CA SER A 138 -7.52 -3.97 -4.08
C SER A 138 -7.81 -5.40 -4.55
N PRO A 139 -6.95 -6.01 -5.40
CA PRO A 139 -7.09 -7.42 -5.76
C PRO A 139 -7.09 -8.29 -4.50
N ALA A 140 -8.07 -9.18 -4.37
CA ALA A 140 -8.30 -9.94 -3.15
C ALA A 140 -7.13 -10.89 -2.83
N THR A 141 -6.31 -10.52 -1.83
CA THR A 141 -5.26 -11.37 -1.26
C THR A 141 -5.63 -11.80 0.15
N GLY A 142 -6.11 -13.04 0.31
CA GLY A 142 -6.56 -13.54 1.60
C GLY A 142 -7.91 -12.95 2.03
N LEU A 143 -8.06 -12.67 3.33
CA LEU A 143 -9.33 -12.28 3.95
C LEU A 143 -9.24 -10.85 4.49
N TRP A 144 -9.48 -9.85 3.64
CA TRP A 144 -9.46 -8.44 4.00
C TRP A 144 -10.57 -7.65 3.27
N ALA A 145 -10.92 -6.48 3.80
CA ALA A 145 -11.98 -5.63 3.25
C ALA A 145 -11.59 -5.04 1.88
N PHE A 146 -12.59 -4.60 1.12
CA PHE A 146 -12.40 -4.02 -0.22
C PHE A 146 -11.64 -4.92 -1.21
N GLY A 147 -11.58 -6.23 -0.96
CA GLY A 147 -11.03 -7.22 -1.88
C GLY A 147 -11.97 -7.50 -3.05
N TYR A 148 -11.46 -7.49 -4.28
CA TYR A 148 -12.19 -7.96 -5.47
C TYR A 148 -11.40 -9.05 -6.22
N PRO A 149 -12.07 -10.03 -6.84
CA PRO A 149 -11.40 -11.05 -7.65
C PRO A 149 -10.97 -10.44 -9.00
N SER A 150 -9.83 -10.87 -9.55
CA SER A 150 -9.14 -10.15 -10.64
C SER A 150 -9.98 -9.95 -11.90
N GLU A 151 -10.90 -10.86 -12.21
CA GLU A 151 -11.86 -10.79 -13.31
C GLU A 151 -12.86 -9.63 -13.19
N HIS A 152 -13.09 -9.11 -11.99
CA HIS A 152 -13.98 -7.95 -11.76
C HIS A 152 -13.24 -6.60 -11.85
N ALA A 153 -11.92 -6.58 -12.07
CA ALA A 153 -11.14 -5.34 -12.10
C ALA A 153 -11.66 -4.32 -13.13
N SER A 154 -12.11 -4.77 -14.30
CA SER A 154 -12.67 -3.90 -15.33
C SER A 154 -13.99 -3.24 -14.93
N LEU A 155 -14.81 -3.92 -14.11
CA LEU A 155 -16.06 -3.35 -13.59
C LEU A 155 -15.80 -2.13 -12.68
N LEU A 156 -14.67 -2.12 -11.98
CA LEU A 156 -14.23 -1.00 -11.15
C LEU A 156 -13.54 0.07 -11.99
N TRP A 157 -12.47 -0.29 -12.70
CA TRP A 157 -11.56 0.70 -13.28
C TRP A 157 -12.05 1.32 -14.60
N ASP A 158 -13.01 0.72 -15.31
CA ASP A 158 -13.66 1.38 -16.45
C ASP A 158 -14.49 2.61 -16.03
N GLN A 159 -14.89 2.72 -14.76
CA GLN A 159 -15.66 3.85 -14.25
C GLN A 159 -14.83 5.13 -14.08
N ILE A 160 -13.49 5.07 -14.15
CA ILE A 160 -12.66 6.28 -14.06
C ILE A 160 -12.86 7.12 -15.33
N HIS A 161 -13.33 8.36 -15.16
CA HIS A 161 -13.60 9.29 -16.26
C HIS A 161 -12.29 9.80 -16.91
N LEU A 162 -12.33 10.10 -18.21
CA LEU A 162 -11.16 10.55 -18.98
C LEU A 162 -10.64 11.94 -18.59
N ASP A 163 -11.49 12.77 -17.99
CA ASP A 163 -11.17 14.09 -17.47
C ASP A 163 -10.60 14.07 -16.03
N THR A 164 -10.18 12.91 -15.52
CA THR A 164 -9.55 12.81 -14.19
C THR A 164 -8.12 13.37 -14.22
N ASP A 165 -7.78 14.24 -13.25
CA ASP A 165 -6.43 14.79 -13.07
C ASP A 165 -5.59 13.93 -12.12
N ILE A 166 -6.22 13.43 -11.05
CA ILE A 166 -5.56 12.65 -9.99
C ILE A 166 -6.38 11.38 -9.72
N VAL A 167 -5.72 10.23 -9.74
CA VAL A 167 -6.29 8.95 -9.31
C VAL A 167 -5.67 8.57 -7.96
N ILE A 168 -6.50 8.25 -6.97
CA ILE A 168 -6.09 7.73 -5.67
C ILE A 168 -6.67 6.33 -5.51
N THR A 169 -5.84 5.30 -5.47
CA THR A 169 -6.27 3.91 -5.29
C THR A 169 -5.45 3.26 -4.21
N HIS A 170 -6.04 2.48 -3.32
CA HIS A 170 -5.23 1.79 -2.31
C HIS A 170 -4.21 0.82 -2.96
N THR A 171 -4.67 0.04 -3.95
CA THR A 171 -3.80 -0.82 -4.76
C THR A 171 -2.94 -0.02 -5.76
N PRO A 172 -1.65 -0.40 -5.97
CA PRO A 172 -0.84 0.16 -7.05
C PRO A 172 -1.24 -0.43 -8.43
N PRO A 173 -0.96 0.28 -9.53
CA PRO A 173 -1.00 -0.30 -10.88
C PRO A 173 0.11 -1.35 -11.05
N LYS A 174 -0.12 -2.38 -11.86
CA LYS A 174 0.86 -3.46 -12.03
C LYS A 174 2.17 -2.98 -12.66
N TYR A 175 3.29 -3.44 -12.11
CA TYR A 175 4.68 -3.15 -12.49
C TYR A 175 5.19 -1.72 -12.19
N HIS A 176 4.45 -0.93 -11.41
CA HIS A 176 4.89 0.41 -11.00
C HIS A 176 4.64 0.60 -9.50
N CYS A 177 5.72 0.76 -8.74
CA CYS A 177 5.70 0.91 -7.29
C CYS A 177 4.90 -0.21 -6.57
N ASP A 178 4.92 -1.43 -7.12
CA ASP A 178 4.10 -2.59 -6.69
C ASP A 178 4.92 -3.85 -6.35
N GLU A 179 6.24 -3.75 -6.28
CA GLU A 179 7.12 -4.89 -6.01
C GLU A 179 7.15 -5.24 -4.51
N SER A 180 6.82 -6.49 -4.20
CA SER A 180 7.05 -7.11 -2.90
C SER A 180 8.19 -8.12 -2.99
N ARG A 181 9.13 -8.05 -2.03
CA ARG A 181 10.31 -8.95 -1.93
C ARG A 181 9.97 -10.44 -1.86
N HIS A 182 8.74 -10.78 -1.49
CA HIS A 182 8.30 -12.16 -1.29
C HIS A 182 7.29 -12.64 -2.33
N ASN A 183 6.52 -11.72 -2.93
CA ASN A 183 5.39 -12.05 -3.80
C ASN A 183 5.53 -11.50 -5.23
N GLY A 184 6.62 -10.77 -5.53
CA GLY A 184 6.81 -10.08 -6.81
C GLY A 184 5.84 -8.91 -6.97
N SER A 185 5.42 -8.64 -8.20
CA SER A 185 4.48 -7.57 -8.56
C SER A 185 3.04 -7.90 -8.12
N LEU A 186 2.52 -7.12 -7.18
CA LEU A 186 1.18 -7.29 -6.58
C LEU A 186 0.11 -6.36 -7.17
N GLY A 187 0.48 -5.41 -8.02
CA GLY A 187 -0.40 -4.37 -8.52
C GLY A 187 -1.45 -4.86 -9.53
N CYS A 188 -2.51 -4.07 -9.72
CA CYS A 188 -3.60 -4.43 -10.61
C CYS A 188 -3.28 -4.13 -12.08
N ARG A 189 -3.33 -5.16 -12.94
CA ARG A 189 -3.10 -5.03 -14.38
C ARG A 189 -4.11 -4.10 -15.05
N THR A 190 -5.40 -4.30 -14.80
CA THR A 190 -6.46 -3.50 -15.42
C THR A 190 -6.47 -2.04 -14.92
N LEU A 191 -5.91 -1.78 -13.72
CA LEU A 191 -5.65 -0.42 -13.27
C LEU A 191 -4.55 0.24 -14.11
N ARG A 192 -3.43 -0.44 -14.38
CA ARG A 192 -2.38 0.05 -15.32
C ARG A 192 -2.95 0.36 -16.71
N GLU A 193 -3.74 -0.56 -17.26
CA GLU A 193 -4.43 -0.39 -18.56
C GLU A 193 -5.41 0.80 -18.53
N THR A 194 -6.04 1.06 -17.38
CA THR A 194 -6.88 2.24 -17.13
C THR A 194 -6.07 3.53 -17.01
N LEU A 195 -4.89 3.52 -16.38
CA LEU A 195 -4.01 4.68 -16.35
C LEU A 195 -3.50 5.04 -17.76
N TRP A 196 -3.22 4.08 -18.63
CA TRP A 196 -2.95 4.37 -20.06
C TRP A 196 -4.16 5.00 -20.77
N ARG A 197 -5.39 4.63 -20.40
CA ARG A 197 -6.64 5.18 -20.99
C ARG A 197 -6.95 6.60 -20.52
N VAL A 198 -6.82 6.86 -19.21
CA VAL A 198 -7.21 8.11 -18.55
C VAL A 198 -6.06 9.13 -18.50
N ARG A 199 -4.83 8.63 -18.33
CA ARG A 199 -3.58 9.39 -18.23
C ARG A 199 -3.67 10.53 -17.21
N PRO A 200 -4.03 10.23 -15.94
CA PRO A 200 -4.01 11.23 -14.89
C PRO A 200 -2.58 11.76 -14.71
N SER A 201 -2.44 13.00 -14.28
CA SER A 201 -1.13 13.59 -13.99
C SER A 201 -0.45 12.84 -12.84
N LEU A 202 -1.23 12.49 -11.80
CA LEU A 202 -0.79 11.73 -10.63
C LEU A 202 -1.66 10.49 -10.43
N ALA A 203 -1.04 9.36 -10.10
CA ALA A 203 -1.68 8.14 -9.62
C ALA A 203 -1.06 7.76 -8.27
N ILE A 204 -1.79 7.96 -7.18
CA ILE A 204 -1.27 7.85 -5.80
C ILE A 204 -1.86 6.61 -5.13
N CYS A 205 -1.00 5.80 -4.52
CA CYS A 205 -1.38 4.52 -3.93
C CYS A 205 -0.58 4.15 -2.67
N GLY A 206 -0.83 2.95 -2.15
CA GLY A 206 -0.16 2.37 -1.00
C GLY A 206 -0.10 0.85 -1.10
N HIS A 207 -0.54 0.16 -0.05
CA HIS A 207 -0.79 -1.29 0.04
C HIS A 207 0.47 -2.17 -0.01
N VAL A 208 1.39 -1.92 -0.95
CA VAL A 208 2.66 -2.63 -1.07
C VAL A 208 3.75 -1.79 -0.39
N HIS A 209 3.99 -2.03 0.89
CA HIS A 209 4.94 -1.24 1.69
C HIS A 209 6.34 -1.16 1.06
N GLU A 210 6.85 -2.28 0.51
CA GLU A 210 8.16 -2.32 -0.15
C GLU A 210 8.22 -1.56 -1.48
N GLY A 211 7.07 -1.31 -2.11
CA GLY A 211 6.95 -0.55 -3.36
C GLY A 211 6.99 0.97 -3.18
N ARG A 212 7.15 1.47 -1.95
CA ARG A 212 7.24 2.90 -1.62
C ARG A 212 8.26 3.63 -2.49
N GLY A 213 7.78 4.53 -3.34
CA GLY A 213 8.59 5.23 -4.33
C GLY A 213 7.74 6.10 -5.25
N ALA A 214 8.35 6.55 -6.35
CA ALA A 214 7.64 7.20 -7.45
C ALA A 214 8.25 6.82 -8.80
N GLU A 215 7.41 6.71 -9.81
CA GLU A 215 7.77 6.39 -11.19
C GLU A 215 7.04 7.33 -12.15
N ARG A 216 7.70 7.71 -13.25
CA ARG A 216 7.09 8.47 -14.34
C ARG A 216 6.95 7.58 -15.56
N ILE A 217 5.71 7.29 -15.94
CA ILE A 217 5.38 6.43 -17.06
C ILE A 217 5.15 7.30 -18.30
N MET A 218 5.80 6.93 -19.42
CA MET A 218 5.57 7.51 -20.74
C MET A 218 4.70 6.55 -21.57
N TRP A 219 3.45 6.96 -21.84
CA TRP A 219 2.49 6.17 -22.60
C TRP A 219 2.72 6.30 -24.10
N ASP A 220 2.90 5.17 -24.79
CA ASP A 220 2.92 5.11 -26.25
C ASP A 220 1.47 5.07 -26.76
N LEU A 221 1.06 6.17 -27.40
CA LEU A 221 -0.27 6.35 -28.01
C LEU A 221 -0.27 6.14 -29.52
N ASP A 222 0.91 6.00 -30.11
CA ASP A 222 1.15 6.04 -31.55
C ASP A 222 1.35 4.61 -32.12
N CYS A 223 1.73 3.64 -31.26
CA CYS A 223 1.86 2.23 -31.60
C CYS A 223 0.51 1.52 -31.76
N LEU A 224 -0.01 1.48 -33.00
CA LEU A 224 -1.30 0.87 -33.35
C LEU A 224 -1.43 -0.63 -33.00
N ASN A 225 -0.33 -1.37 -32.98
CA ASN A 225 -0.32 -2.83 -32.86
C ASN A 225 -0.19 -3.35 -31.41
N VAL A 226 0.17 -2.50 -30.45
CA VAL A 226 0.37 -2.90 -29.04
C VAL A 226 -0.48 -1.99 -28.15
N LYS A 227 -1.58 -2.52 -27.63
CA LYS A 227 -2.45 -1.80 -26.70
C LYS A 227 -1.74 -1.58 -25.36
N PHE A 228 -2.02 -0.43 -24.74
CA PHE A 228 -1.51 -0.07 -23.41
C PHE A 228 0.02 -0.04 -23.32
N LYS A 229 0.69 0.25 -24.45
CA LYS A 229 2.15 0.26 -24.52
C LYS A 229 2.73 1.46 -23.77
N GLU A 230 3.88 1.23 -23.16
CA GLU A 230 4.76 2.26 -22.61
C GLU A 230 5.95 2.43 -23.54
N SER A 231 6.38 3.67 -23.75
CA SER A 231 7.61 3.98 -24.48
C SER A 231 8.83 3.97 -23.55
N ALA A 232 8.65 4.42 -22.30
CA ALA A 232 9.67 4.36 -21.26
C ALA A 232 9.09 4.54 -19.85
N THR A 233 9.89 4.18 -18.85
CA THR A 233 9.62 4.45 -17.44
C THR A 233 10.85 5.08 -16.80
N GLY A 234 10.63 6.15 -16.03
CA GLY A 234 11.65 6.80 -15.22
C GLY A 234 11.48 6.47 -13.74
N TYR A 235 12.57 6.16 -13.02
CA TYR A 235 12.56 5.81 -11.60
C TYR A 235 13.09 6.94 -10.72
N TRP A 236 12.31 7.37 -9.72
CA TRP A 236 12.70 8.46 -8.82
C TRP A 236 13.58 7.96 -7.68
N THR A 237 14.75 8.59 -7.50
CA THR A 237 15.59 8.37 -6.32
C THR A 237 15.13 9.29 -5.18
N ASP A 238 14.45 8.73 -4.17
CA ASP A 238 13.93 9.50 -3.03
C ASP A 238 15.07 10.19 -2.24
N PRO A 239 15.19 11.54 -2.28
CA PRO A 239 16.29 12.26 -1.64
C PRO A 239 16.17 12.28 -0.12
N GLY A 240 14.99 11.95 0.44
CA GLY A 240 14.70 11.85 1.86
C GLY A 240 14.86 10.45 2.45
N LEU A 241 15.14 9.42 1.63
CA LEU A 241 15.29 8.04 2.08
C LEU A 241 16.51 7.84 3.01
N GLY A 242 16.43 6.85 3.90
CA GLY A 242 17.52 6.45 4.80
C GLY A 242 17.38 6.97 6.23
N LEU A 243 17.79 6.14 7.20
CA LEU A 243 17.76 6.46 8.62
C LEU A 243 18.67 7.66 8.94
N GLY A 244 18.16 8.62 9.73
CA GLY A 244 18.89 9.83 10.10
C GLY A 244 19.00 10.90 9.01
N ASN A 245 18.62 10.62 7.76
CA ASN A 245 18.57 11.62 6.69
C ASN A 245 17.57 12.74 7.08
N ARG A 246 17.96 14.00 6.90
CA ARG A 246 17.14 15.19 7.22
C ARG A 246 16.43 15.80 6.00
N LYS A 247 16.78 15.41 4.78
CA LYS A 247 16.10 15.86 3.55
C LYS A 247 14.65 15.40 3.55
N GLN A 248 13.77 16.18 2.92
CA GLN A 248 12.40 15.78 2.63
C GLN A 248 12.37 14.84 1.42
N SER A 249 11.41 13.93 1.39
CA SER A 249 11.10 13.09 0.23
C SER A 249 10.29 13.93 -0.77
N HIS A 250 10.95 14.87 -1.45
CA HIS A 250 10.33 15.86 -2.33
C HIS A 250 10.56 15.53 -3.81
N LEU A 251 9.47 15.47 -4.55
CA LEU A 251 9.38 15.32 -6.00
C LEU A 251 8.80 16.61 -6.58
N ASP A 252 9.54 17.28 -7.47
CA ASP A 252 9.07 18.50 -8.15
C ASP A 252 8.80 18.20 -9.62
N LEU A 253 7.53 18.29 -10.00
CA LEU A 253 7.00 18.08 -11.35
C LEU A 253 6.51 19.39 -11.98
N SER A 254 6.72 20.53 -11.31
CA SER A 254 6.34 21.85 -11.82
C SER A 254 7.18 22.27 -13.03
N ALA A 255 6.69 23.24 -13.80
CA ALA A 255 7.32 23.83 -14.98
C ALA A 255 8.69 24.49 -14.69
N LYS A 256 9.03 24.69 -13.41
CA LYS A 256 10.34 25.21 -12.97
C LYS A 256 11.32 24.12 -12.53
N SER A 257 10.88 22.85 -12.47
CA SER A 257 11.73 21.73 -12.11
C SER A 257 12.64 21.31 -13.28
N PRO A 258 13.73 20.56 -13.02
CA PRO A 258 14.58 19.98 -14.07
C PRO A 258 13.89 18.88 -14.91
N ALA A 259 12.70 18.42 -14.51
CA ALA A 259 11.92 17.40 -15.22
C ALA A 259 10.41 17.63 -15.06
N PRO A 260 9.85 18.70 -15.66
CA PRO A 260 8.42 19.01 -15.54
C PRO A 260 7.55 17.88 -16.09
N LEU A 261 6.34 17.70 -15.55
CA LEU A 261 5.36 16.81 -16.16
C LEU A 261 4.85 17.41 -17.49
N ASN A 262 4.64 16.57 -18.49
CA ASN A 262 4.25 16.92 -19.87
C ASN A 262 5.27 17.76 -20.65
N SER A 263 6.55 17.81 -20.24
CA SER A 263 7.63 18.39 -21.05
C SER A 263 8.19 17.39 -22.06
N THR A 264 8.24 17.74 -23.33
CA THR A 264 8.66 16.82 -24.42
C THR A 264 10.15 16.49 -24.48
N GLU A 265 11.03 17.21 -23.75
CA GLU A 265 12.49 17.14 -24.00
C GLU A 265 13.41 16.92 -22.78
N SER A 266 12.93 16.83 -21.53
CA SER A 266 13.85 16.69 -20.38
C SER A 266 13.31 15.88 -19.20
N TRP A 267 13.75 14.63 -19.07
CA TRP A 267 13.52 13.76 -17.90
C TRP A 267 14.78 13.00 -17.42
N ILE A 268 15.81 12.92 -18.27
CA ILE A 268 17.12 12.26 -18.04
C ILE A 268 17.84 12.75 -16.74
N ASN A 269 17.54 13.97 -16.28
CA ASN A 269 18.24 14.59 -15.15
C ASN A 269 17.62 14.32 -13.76
N ALA A 270 16.41 13.76 -13.67
CA ALA A 270 15.68 13.60 -12.41
C ALA A 270 15.18 12.17 -12.13
N PHE A 271 15.14 11.33 -13.16
CA PHE A 271 14.76 9.93 -13.10
C PHE A 271 15.84 9.09 -13.77
N ASP A 272 16.17 7.92 -13.21
CA ASP A 272 16.96 6.93 -13.97
C ASP A 272 16.05 6.29 -15.03
N VAL A 273 16.59 6.06 -16.23
CA VAL A 273 15.82 5.87 -17.45
C VAL A 273 16.05 4.48 -18.04
N THR A 274 15.00 3.69 -18.15
CA THR A 274 15.00 2.50 -19.01
C THR A 274 14.11 2.71 -20.22
N ASN A 275 14.74 2.75 -21.41
CA ASN A 275 14.01 2.62 -22.66
C ASN A 275 13.53 1.18 -22.79
N LEU A 276 12.24 0.98 -23.04
CA LEU A 276 11.68 -0.33 -23.33
C LEU A 276 11.85 -0.67 -24.81
N ASP A 277 13.11 -0.79 -25.24
CA ASP A 277 13.45 -1.42 -26.52
C ASP A 277 13.02 -2.89 -26.44
N GLY A 278 11.91 -3.19 -27.12
CA GLY A 278 11.16 -4.42 -26.89
C GLY A 278 11.96 -5.68 -27.23
N PRO A 279 11.95 -6.72 -26.37
CA PRO A 279 12.53 -8.00 -26.74
C PRO A 279 11.67 -8.64 -27.83
N THR A 280 12.20 -8.73 -29.04
CA THR A 280 11.69 -9.66 -30.05
C THR A 280 11.95 -11.08 -29.54
N GLU A 281 10.91 -11.78 -29.09
CA GLU A 281 11.03 -13.19 -28.73
C GLU A 281 11.33 -14.03 -29.97
N THR A 282 12.58 -14.47 -30.11
CA THR A 282 12.94 -15.64 -30.90
C THR A 282 13.47 -16.74 -29.97
N PRO A 283 12.85 -17.93 -29.94
CA PRO A 283 13.27 -19.00 -29.04
C PRO A 283 14.53 -19.70 -29.57
N GLY A 284 15.71 -19.31 -29.07
CA GLY A 284 16.96 -19.99 -29.40
C GLY A 284 18.19 -19.43 -28.68
N ASN A 285 18.97 -20.32 -28.07
CA ASN A 285 20.33 -20.11 -27.54
C ASN A 285 20.54 -18.93 -26.58
N ARG A 286 20.21 -19.16 -25.30
CA ARG A 286 20.92 -18.50 -24.19
C ARG A 286 22.08 -19.41 -23.76
N LEU A 287 23.31 -18.89 -23.77
CA LEU A 287 24.50 -19.57 -23.24
C LEU A 287 24.32 -19.87 -21.73
N PRO A 288 24.88 -20.97 -21.19
CA PRO A 288 24.59 -21.40 -19.84
C PRO A 288 25.21 -20.47 -18.78
N ILE A 289 24.36 -19.94 -17.89
CA ILE A 289 24.79 -19.31 -16.65
C ILE A 289 25.44 -20.38 -15.77
N GLN A 290 26.63 -20.11 -15.25
CA GLN A 290 27.33 -21.00 -14.32
C GLN A 290 26.47 -21.24 -13.07
N LYS A 291 26.03 -22.49 -12.88
CA LYS A 291 25.47 -22.94 -11.60
C LYS A 291 26.61 -23.21 -10.64
N SER A 292 26.73 -22.41 -9.58
CA SER A 292 27.56 -22.75 -8.42
C SER A 292 26.89 -23.85 -7.60
N THR A 293 26.98 -25.10 -8.06
CA THR A 293 26.50 -26.27 -7.32
C THR A 293 27.52 -26.67 -6.24
N HIS A 294 27.26 -26.32 -4.99
CA HIS A 294 27.86 -27.04 -3.87
C HIS A 294 27.16 -28.40 -3.70
N SER A 295 27.58 -29.38 -4.49
CA SER A 295 27.25 -30.79 -4.23
C SER A 295 28.17 -31.35 -3.15
N LEU A 296 27.59 -31.79 -2.05
CA LEU A 296 28.26 -32.65 -1.08
C LEU A 296 28.66 -33.96 -1.77
N ALA A 297 29.96 -34.21 -1.93
CA ALA A 297 30.51 -35.49 -2.36
C ALA A 297 31.68 -35.85 -1.43
N TRP A 298 31.49 -36.94 -0.70
CA TRP A 298 32.41 -37.49 0.29
C TRP A 298 33.35 -38.49 -0.39
N THR A 299 34.66 -38.43 -0.12
CA THR A 299 35.60 -39.56 -0.24
C THR A 299 36.94 -39.21 0.46
N PRO A 300 37.74 -40.20 0.90
CA PRO A 300 38.59 -40.03 2.08
C PRO A 300 40.07 -39.73 1.79
N ALA A 301 40.73 -39.10 2.77
CA ALA A 301 42.19 -38.97 2.84
C ALA A 301 42.74 -39.57 4.16
N THR A 302 43.34 -40.75 4.02
CA THR A 302 44.61 -41.21 4.63
C THR A 302 44.98 -40.86 6.08
N SER A 303 45.39 -41.90 6.81
CA SER A 303 46.00 -41.86 8.14
C SER A 303 47.47 -41.39 8.16
N ARG A 304 47.83 -40.56 9.17
CA ARG A 304 49.02 -40.55 10.08
C ARG A 304 50.41 -41.08 9.60
N PRO A 305 51.53 -40.74 10.29
CA PRO A 305 51.88 -39.55 11.12
C PRO A 305 53.30 -38.99 10.80
N GLY A 306 53.76 -37.91 11.47
CA GLY A 306 55.15 -37.45 11.31
C GLY A 306 55.60 -36.25 12.17
N THR A 307 56.23 -36.56 13.30
CA THR A 307 57.26 -35.84 14.10
C THR A 307 57.83 -34.44 13.70
N SER A 308 58.09 -33.67 14.78
CA SER A 308 59.37 -33.03 15.19
C SER A 308 59.77 -31.57 14.85
N ILE A 309 59.83 -30.77 15.94
CA ILE A 309 61.02 -30.05 16.49
C ILE A 309 61.38 -28.62 16.00
N SER A 310 61.67 -27.78 17.02
CA SER A 310 62.49 -26.54 17.06
C SER A 310 61.94 -25.24 16.44
N GLY A 311 62.37 -24.08 17.00
CA GLY A 311 62.14 -22.77 16.38
C GLY A 311 62.01 -21.53 17.28
N GLU A 312 62.46 -21.58 18.54
CA GLU A 312 62.90 -20.46 19.40
C GLU A 312 62.40 -19.00 19.17
N SER A 313 61.78 -18.46 20.24
CA SER A 313 62.10 -17.14 20.84
C SER A 313 61.74 -15.83 20.09
N SER A 314 61.55 -14.68 20.73
CA SER A 314 61.68 -14.30 22.16
C SER A 314 60.69 -13.19 22.55
N GLU A 315 60.11 -13.32 23.75
CA GLU A 315 59.91 -12.31 24.82
C GLU A 315 59.59 -10.84 24.45
N GLY A 316 58.56 -10.17 24.97
CA GLY A 316 58.08 -10.07 26.35
C GLY A 316 57.56 -8.62 26.58
N ASN A 317 56.89 -8.25 27.68
CA ASN A 317 56.50 -9.01 28.87
C ASN A 317 55.39 -8.26 29.67
N GLN A 318 54.87 -8.93 30.72
CA GLN A 318 54.06 -8.46 31.88
C GLN A 318 52.51 -8.36 31.68
N PHE A 319 51.67 -9.21 32.30
CA PHE A 319 51.38 -9.51 33.75
C PHE A 319 50.36 -8.50 34.34
N LEU A 320 49.30 -8.80 35.12
CA LEU A 320 48.73 -9.96 35.88
C LEU A 320 47.17 -9.85 35.90
N VAL A 321 46.33 -10.70 36.54
CA VAL A 321 46.11 -12.19 36.58
C VAL A 321 44.89 -12.48 37.52
N LEU A 322 44.39 -13.74 37.56
CA LEU A 322 43.17 -14.31 38.19
C LEU A 322 41.85 -14.08 37.40
N ASP A 323 41.11 -15.08 36.88
CA ASP A 323 40.85 -16.52 37.20
C ASP A 323 39.80 -16.77 38.31
N LYS A 324 38.59 -17.21 37.93
CA LYS A 324 38.09 -18.60 38.18
C LYS A 324 36.66 -18.87 37.70
N ALA A 325 36.42 -20.13 37.35
CA ALA A 325 35.13 -20.69 36.94
C ALA A 325 34.22 -21.08 38.13
N SER A 326 32.95 -21.39 37.84
CA SER A 326 32.33 -22.69 38.22
C SER A 326 30.95 -22.88 37.57
N LEU A 327 30.66 -24.13 37.18
CA LEU A 327 29.29 -24.62 36.98
C LEU A 327 28.68 -24.99 38.34
N ILE A 328 27.34 -25.13 38.44
CA ILE A 328 26.64 -26.39 38.81
C ILE A 328 25.11 -26.17 38.93
N THR A 329 24.39 -27.24 38.59
CA THR A 329 22.93 -27.47 38.66
C THR A 329 22.37 -27.64 40.08
N ALA A 330 21.06 -27.44 40.32
CA ALA A 330 20.09 -28.54 40.61
C ALA A 330 18.79 -28.13 41.35
N GLN A 331 17.68 -28.77 40.95
CA GLN A 331 16.62 -29.44 41.76
C GLN A 331 15.78 -28.72 42.85
N THR A 332 14.48 -28.57 42.53
CA THR A 332 13.27 -29.11 43.20
C THR A 332 13.09 -29.16 44.74
N GLN A 333 11.89 -28.70 45.15
CA GLN A 333 10.87 -29.37 45.99
C GLN A 333 10.37 -28.59 47.24
N GLU A 334 9.14 -28.96 47.66
CA GLU A 334 8.20 -28.30 48.58
C GLU A 334 8.54 -28.49 50.07
N ASP A 335 8.08 -27.58 50.96
CA ASP A 335 6.95 -27.87 51.88
C ASP A 335 6.54 -26.68 52.81
N ARG A 336 5.22 -26.53 53.02
CA ARG A 336 4.41 -26.33 54.27
C ARG A 336 4.95 -25.49 55.47
N LEU A 337 4.15 -24.83 56.34
CA LEU A 337 2.70 -24.77 56.65
C LEU A 337 2.39 -23.54 57.56
N ASP A 338 1.19 -22.93 57.50
CA ASP A 338 0.16 -22.93 58.59
C ASP A 338 -0.98 -21.88 58.50
N ALA A 339 -2.22 -22.37 58.70
CA ALA A 339 -3.43 -21.80 59.37
C ALA A 339 -3.97 -20.35 59.05
N MET A 340 -5.28 -20.02 59.09
CA MET A 340 -6.49 -20.65 59.66
C MET A 340 -7.80 -20.44 58.84
N SER A 341 -8.56 -21.53 58.65
CA SER A 341 -10.04 -21.73 58.65
C SER A 341 -11.06 -20.57 58.48
N SER A 342 -11.97 -20.71 57.49
CA SER A 342 -13.41 -20.96 57.75
C SER A 342 -14.11 -21.61 56.53
N LYS A 343 -15.19 -22.40 56.76
CA LYS A 343 -15.85 -23.28 55.76
C LYS A 343 -17.25 -22.81 55.39
N THR A 344 -17.73 -23.15 54.19
CA THR A 344 -19.05 -23.77 53.91
C THR A 344 -19.00 -24.46 52.53
N VAL A 345 -19.85 -25.48 52.28
CA VAL A 345 -19.72 -26.51 51.22
C VAL A 345 -20.98 -26.56 50.33
N MET A 346 -20.84 -27.15 49.12
CA MET A 346 -21.83 -27.86 48.24
C MET A 346 -21.83 -27.34 46.79
N PRO A 347 -22.18 -28.16 45.77
CA PRO A 347 -21.49 -29.39 45.34
C PRO A 347 -21.14 -29.40 43.82
N GLU A 348 -20.29 -30.32 43.37
CA GLU A 348 -19.94 -30.47 41.94
C GLU A 348 -21.02 -31.24 41.15
N HIS A 349 -21.31 -30.82 39.90
CA HIS A 349 -21.78 -31.73 38.84
C HIS A 349 -21.48 -31.21 37.41
N SER A 350 -20.88 -32.10 36.59
CA SER A 350 -20.84 -32.14 35.11
C SER A 350 -20.46 -30.88 34.30
N ALA A 351 -19.14 -30.66 34.13
CA ALA A 351 -18.59 -29.77 33.09
C ALA A 351 -18.39 -30.44 31.70
N SER A 352 -18.90 -31.66 31.49
CA SER A 352 -18.65 -32.48 30.29
C SER A 352 -19.74 -32.40 29.20
N GLN A 353 -20.95 -31.90 29.50
CA GLN A 353 -22.06 -31.85 28.54
C GLN A 353 -22.13 -30.56 27.70
N SER A 354 -21.42 -29.49 28.08
CA SER A 354 -21.44 -28.20 27.37
C SER A 354 -20.44 -28.11 26.21
N ARG A 355 -19.43 -29.00 26.16
CA ARG A 355 -18.38 -28.96 25.13
C ARG A 355 -18.79 -29.70 23.86
N ALA A 356 -19.39 -30.89 24.01
CA ALA A 356 -19.89 -31.69 22.90
C ALA A 356 -21.01 -30.99 22.10
N SER A 357 -21.93 -30.30 22.78
CA SER A 357 -23.00 -29.54 22.11
C SER A 357 -22.47 -28.33 21.32
N PHE A 358 -21.34 -27.74 21.74
CA PHE A 358 -20.69 -26.64 21.02
C PHE A 358 -19.99 -27.12 19.74
N GLU A 359 -19.29 -28.27 19.82
CA GLU A 359 -18.57 -28.88 18.69
C GLU A 359 -19.54 -29.47 17.65
N GLU A 360 -20.66 -30.07 18.07
CA GLU A 360 -21.71 -30.55 17.13
C GLU A 360 -22.44 -29.38 16.45
N THR A 361 -22.67 -28.28 17.16
CA THR A 361 -23.30 -27.07 16.58
C THR A 361 -22.37 -26.37 15.58
N GLN A 362 -21.05 -26.31 15.85
CA GLN A 362 -20.07 -25.84 14.86
C GLN A 362 -20.01 -26.74 13.62
N SER A 363 -20.00 -28.06 13.80
CA SER A 363 -19.92 -29.02 12.68
C SER A 363 -21.13 -28.91 11.75
N ARG A 364 -22.36 -28.84 12.30
CA ARG A 364 -23.58 -28.64 11.51
C ARG A 364 -23.67 -27.26 10.83
N ALA A 365 -23.03 -26.23 11.39
CA ALA A 365 -22.91 -24.93 10.75
C ALA A 365 -21.93 -24.97 9.56
N LEU A 366 -20.81 -25.67 9.71
CA LEU A 366 -19.79 -25.84 8.67
C LEU A 366 -20.30 -26.70 7.49
N GLU A 367 -21.04 -27.78 7.74
CA GLU A 367 -21.67 -28.57 6.67
C GLU A 367 -22.68 -27.75 5.86
N LYS A 368 -23.48 -26.89 6.49
CA LYS A 368 -24.40 -25.99 5.78
C LYS A 368 -23.69 -24.94 4.92
N ILE A 369 -22.50 -24.50 5.32
CA ILE A 369 -21.66 -23.58 4.52
C ILE A 369 -21.04 -24.30 3.32
N SER A 370 -20.69 -25.58 3.45
CA SER A 370 -20.12 -26.42 2.38
C SER A 370 -21.08 -26.71 1.23
N GLN A 371 -22.40 -26.63 1.45
CA GLN A 371 -23.43 -26.93 0.44
C GLN A 371 -23.91 -25.72 -0.38
N VAL A 372 -23.33 -24.52 -0.19
CA VAL A 372 -23.67 -23.33 -0.99
C VAL A 372 -22.71 -23.20 -2.16
N PRO A 373 -23.16 -23.28 -3.44
CA PRO A 373 -22.27 -23.14 -4.59
C PRO A 373 -21.54 -21.78 -4.60
N GLU A 374 -20.23 -21.80 -4.82
CA GLU A 374 -19.36 -20.60 -4.79
C GLU A 374 -19.86 -19.47 -5.72
N ALA A 375 -20.53 -19.82 -6.81
CA ALA A 375 -21.16 -18.90 -7.77
C ALA A 375 -22.27 -17.98 -7.18
N ARG A 376 -22.61 -18.11 -5.88
CA ARG A 376 -23.53 -17.20 -5.17
C ARG A 376 -22.87 -16.18 -4.23
N ARG A 377 -21.53 -16.15 -4.09
CA ARG A 377 -20.81 -15.05 -3.40
C ARG A 377 -20.81 -13.78 -4.27
N ARG A 378 -21.99 -13.18 -4.45
CA ARG A 378 -22.17 -11.93 -5.20
C ARG A 378 -21.99 -10.76 -4.25
N LEU A 379 -20.92 -9.98 -4.48
CA LEU A 379 -20.77 -8.64 -3.91
C LEU A 379 -22.09 -7.86 -4.05
N PRO A 380 -22.61 -7.18 -3.01
CA PRO A 380 -23.71 -6.21 -3.15
C PRO A 380 -23.36 -5.11 -4.17
N LEU A 381 -22.07 -4.83 -4.33
CA LEU A 381 -21.51 -3.99 -5.39
C LEU A 381 -21.94 -4.44 -6.80
N TYR A 382 -22.03 -5.75 -7.09
CA TYR A 382 -22.48 -6.25 -8.39
C TYR A 382 -23.95 -5.93 -8.70
N ALA A 383 -24.79 -5.78 -7.67
CA ALA A 383 -26.17 -5.33 -7.83
C ALA A 383 -26.26 -3.80 -7.93
N SER A 384 -25.46 -3.07 -7.15
CA SER A 384 -25.39 -1.60 -7.19
C SER A 384 -24.85 -1.09 -8.53
N LEU A 385 -23.73 -1.64 -9.01
CA LEU A 385 -23.08 -1.28 -10.28
C LEU A 385 -23.93 -1.60 -11.53
N LYS A 386 -24.93 -2.49 -11.42
CA LYS A 386 -25.91 -2.72 -12.50
C LYS A 386 -27.06 -1.72 -12.52
N ASN A 387 -27.35 -1.08 -11.39
CA ASN A 387 -28.50 -0.18 -11.23
C ASN A 387 -28.08 1.31 -11.24
N GLY A 388 -26.80 1.60 -11.04
CA GLY A 388 -26.25 2.95 -11.16
C GLY A 388 -26.25 3.42 -12.61
N ASN A 389 -27.09 4.41 -12.93
CA ASN A 389 -27.11 5.08 -14.24
C ASN A 389 -25.94 6.07 -14.36
N HIS A 390 -24.72 5.58 -14.18
CA HIS A 390 -23.50 6.38 -14.21
C HIS A 390 -23.04 6.54 -15.65
N SER A 391 -23.11 7.78 -16.15
CA SER A 391 -22.56 8.20 -17.45
C SER A 391 -21.03 8.23 -17.39
N ALA A 392 -20.42 7.07 -17.19
CA ALA A 392 -19.00 6.89 -17.42
C ALA A 392 -18.77 7.00 -18.94
N THR A 393 -18.16 8.10 -19.36
CA THR A 393 -17.81 8.38 -20.76
C THR A 393 -16.78 7.35 -21.22
N ARG A 394 -17.27 6.22 -21.74
CA ARG A 394 -16.50 5.05 -22.19
C ARG A 394 -15.78 5.30 -23.53
N GLY A 395 -15.18 6.48 -23.67
CA GLY A 395 -14.25 6.78 -24.74
C GLY A 395 -13.02 5.88 -24.62
N GLN A 396 -12.68 5.20 -25.71
CA GLN A 396 -11.36 4.61 -25.83
C GLN A 396 -10.39 5.76 -26.00
N GLY A 397 -9.61 6.06 -24.95
CA GLY A 397 -8.68 7.20 -24.89
C GLY A 397 -7.51 7.05 -25.86
N GLY A 398 -7.78 7.14 -27.15
CA GLY A 398 -6.82 7.11 -28.26
C GLY A 398 -6.92 8.37 -29.13
N CYS A 399 -6.13 8.39 -30.21
CA CYS A 399 -5.93 9.53 -31.11
C CYS A 399 -7.19 10.41 -31.35
N PRO A 400 -7.09 11.75 -31.26
CA PRO A 400 -8.21 12.68 -31.51
C PRO A 400 -8.93 12.54 -32.86
N LEU A 401 -8.33 11.84 -33.83
CA LEU A 401 -8.92 11.58 -35.14
C LEU A 401 -9.87 10.35 -35.17
N SER A 402 -10.05 9.66 -34.04
CA SER A 402 -10.97 8.53 -33.91
C SER A 402 -12.40 9.00 -33.61
N GLY A 403 -13.38 8.63 -34.44
CA GLY A 403 -14.81 8.91 -34.23
C GLY A 403 -15.49 8.21 -33.03
N ARG A 404 -14.70 7.71 -32.08
CA ARG A 404 -15.12 7.20 -30.76
C ARG A 404 -14.44 7.92 -29.58
N CYS A 405 -13.74 9.01 -29.90
CA CYS A 405 -13.06 9.88 -28.95
C CYS A 405 -14.09 10.84 -28.34
N ASP A 406 -14.15 10.91 -27.01
CA ASP A 406 -14.92 11.95 -26.33
C ASP A 406 -14.10 13.25 -26.37
N LEU A 407 -14.24 13.96 -27.49
CA LEU A 407 -13.47 15.16 -27.79
C LEU A 407 -13.73 16.31 -26.81
N GLU A 408 -14.89 16.30 -26.15
CA GLU A 408 -15.24 17.31 -25.15
C GLU A 408 -14.56 16.99 -23.81
N ALA A 409 -14.64 15.74 -23.32
CA ALA A 409 -13.90 15.30 -22.14
C ALA A 409 -12.36 15.36 -22.31
N LEU A 410 -11.87 15.27 -23.55
CA LEU A 410 -10.45 15.32 -23.90
C LEU A 410 -9.96 16.70 -24.37
N ALA A 411 -10.81 17.73 -24.40
CA ALA A 411 -10.42 19.08 -24.77
C ALA A 411 -9.32 19.61 -23.82
N GLY A 412 -8.16 19.98 -24.36
CA GLY A 412 -6.97 20.36 -23.59
C GLY A 412 -6.28 19.23 -22.80
N ARG A 413 -6.87 18.04 -22.74
CA ARG A 413 -6.39 16.88 -21.96
C ARG A 413 -5.83 15.75 -22.85
N GLY A 414 -6.24 15.67 -24.12
CA GLY A 414 -5.82 14.65 -25.08
C GLY A 414 -4.32 14.63 -25.44
N GLY A 415 -3.54 15.64 -25.02
CA GLY A 415 -2.09 15.70 -25.19
C GLY A 415 -1.28 15.04 -24.07
N ARG A 416 -1.89 14.69 -22.92
CA ARG A 416 -1.18 13.99 -21.83
C ARG A 416 -0.70 12.63 -22.31
N LYS A 417 0.63 12.46 -22.38
CA LYS A 417 1.32 11.17 -22.64
C LYS A 417 1.97 10.59 -21.39
N GLU A 418 1.72 11.18 -20.21
CA GLU A 418 2.47 10.86 -19.00
C GLU A 418 1.57 10.64 -17.79
N THR A 419 2.03 9.81 -16.85
CA THR A 419 1.45 9.66 -15.50
C THR A 419 2.57 9.45 -14.51
N CYS A 420 2.58 10.20 -13.41
CA CYS A 420 3.45 9.90 -12.27
C CYS A 420 2.73 8.98 -11.28
N VAL A 421 3.22 7.76 -11.10
CA VAL A 421 2.77 6.81 -10.08
C VAL A 421 3.55 7.08 -8.79
N ILE A 422 2.87 7.13 -7.65
CA ILE A 422 3.45 7.43 -6.34
C ILE A 422 2.88 6.43 -5.33
N ASN A 423 3.69 5.51 -4.83
CA ASN A 423 3.32 4.70 -3.67
C ASN A 423 3.78 5.45 -2.40
N ALA A 424 2.82 5.89 -1.59
CA ALA A 424 3.02 6.76 -0.46
C ALA A 424 3.13 6.04 0.90
N ALA A 425 3.35 4.72 0.91
CA ALA A 425 3.37 3.90 2.12
C ALA A 425 4.35 4.43 3.19
N ILE A 426 3.80 4.78 4.35
CA ILE A 426 4.52 5.30 5.52
C ILE A 426 5.14 4.17 6.33
N MET A 427 4.48 3.01 6.46
CA MET A 427 5.10 1.84 7.07
C MET A 427 6.23 1.30 6.18
N ALA A 428 7.47 1.29 6.68
CA ALA A 428 8.65 0.82 5.93
C ALA A 428 8.95 -0.68 6.14
N SER A 429 8.28 -1.31 7.11
CA SER A 429 8.37 -2.73 7.43
C SER A 429 7.09 -3.46 7.02
N SER A 430 7.20 -4.53 6.25
CA SER A 430 6.10 -5.45 5.97
C SER A 430 5.81 -6.37 7.17
N TRP A 431 4.59 -6.91 7.21
CA TRP A 431 4.15 -7.87 8.23
C TRP A 431 4.54 -9.31 7.83
N PRO A 432 4.90 -10.21 8.76
CA PRO A 432 4.95 -10.04 10.21
C PRO A 432 6.27 -9.43 10.70
N TYR A 433 6.18 -8.53 11.68
CA TYR A 433 7.34 -7.96 12.36
C TYR A 433 8.14 -9.06 13.06
N LYS A 434 9.42 -9.19 12.73
CA LYS A 434 10.35 -10.00 13.55
C LYS A 434 10.55 -9.28 14.89
N PHE A 435 10.53 -10.03 15.99
CA PHE A 435 10.59 -9.51 17.37
C PHE A 435 11.80 -8.60 17.71
N GLN A 436 12.78 -8.47 16.81
CA GLN A 436 13.99 -7.64 16.97
C GLN A 436 13.98 -6.36 16.12
N ASP A 437 13.03 -6.19 15.18
CA ASP A 437 12.91 -4.99 14.36
C ASP A 437 11.87 -4.02 14.96
N ASN A 438 12.34 -2.87 15.46
CA ASN A 438 11.47 -1.74 15.75
C ASN A 438 10.72 -1.30 14.48
N LYS A 439 9.44 -0.88 14.63
CA LYS A 439 8.67 -0.30 13.52
C LYS A 439 9.44 0.85 12.88
N LYS A 440 9.61 0.80 11.57
CA LYS A 440 10.30 1.82 10.77
C LYS A 440 9.27 2.55 9.93
N TYR A 441 9.41 3.87 9.85
CA TYR A 441 8.50 4.75 9.14
C TYR A 441 9.25 5.57 8.10
N ASN A 442 8.69 5.64 6.90
CA ASN A 442 9.11 6.54 5.84
C ASN A 442 8.58 7.95 6.09
N LYS A 443 9.15 8.93 5.38
CA LYS A 443 8.59 10.28 5.33
C LYS A 443 7.45 10.35 4.31
N PRO A 444 6.44 11.22 4.54
CA PRO A 444 5.49 11.61 3.50
C PRO A 444 6.21 12.04 2.22
N ILE A 445 5.66 11.70 1.06
CA ILE A 445 6.14 12.20 -0.23
C ILE A 445 5.52 13.58 -0.45
N ILE A 446 6.35 14.59 -0.70
CA ILE A 446 5.90 15.92 -1.12
C ILE A 446 5.93 15.95 -2.64
N VAL A 447 4.84 16.37 -3.29
CA VAL A 447 4.75 16.49 -4.74
C VAL A 447 4.33 17.90 -5.12
N ASP A 448 5.20 18.61 -5.84
CA ASP A 448 4.87 19.90 -6.44
C ASP A 448 4.46 19.69 -7.89
N ILE A 449 3.29 20.19 -8.30
CA ILE A 449 2.81 20.12 -9.69
C ILE A 449 2.02 21.39 -10.04
N ASP A 450 2.09 21.84 -11.29
CA ASP A 450 1.29 22.97 -11.76
C ASP A 450 -0.11 22.53 -12.20
N LEU A 451 -1.16 23.17 -11.65
CA LEU A 451 -2.57 22.87 -11.91
C LEU A 451 -3.33 24.14 -12.36
N PRO A 452 -4.46 23.98 -13.09
CA PRO A 452 -5.26 25.12 -13.55
C PRO A 452 -5.81 25.98 -12.41
N VAL A 453 -5.74 27.30 -12.58
CA VAL A 453 -6.48 28.28 -11.77
C VAL A 453 -7.97 28.24 -12.14
N TRP A 454 -8.87 28.50 -11.18
CA TRP A 454 -10.32 28.58 -11.38
C TRP A 454 -10.88 30.01 -11.23
#